data_AF-A0A0V1Q484-F1
#
_entry.id   AF-A0A0V1Q484-F1
#
_cell.length_a   1.000
_cell.length_b   1.000
_cell.length_c   1.000
_cell.angle_alpha   90.00
_cell.angle_beta   90.00
_cell.angle_gamma   90.00
#
_symmetry.space_group_name_H-M   'P 1'
#
loop_
_entity.id
_entity.type
_entity.pdbx_description
1 polymer ?
#
loop_
_entity_poly.entity_id
_entity_poly.type
_entity_poly.pdbx_seq_one_letter_code
_entity_poly.pdbx_strand_id
1 'polypeptide(L)'
;MKRFLVTLQRGVNPIKVQNIRFSSKLAKGIRELNEKQNNASTPTVKESDKIDLSRTFDALDSSSMKTMETILDILHDAEEQSDFKKINVKVHGIETVEDTKYLNEFTTKFGEEIFQYKVIRYLNDTEIIGNDPNIWGTIPNSYNDYIAEFTNEYLQMNNSFFKSNEITFNGHLNHFQSIAKYFMENDSRCLQRISREIEILAKYQRTQTFTKRKYHFPKLSLPPPYPYDSENPLVIMKALSTKKELNLLPFIINDPDVIKNLIIKNQVIHNNEVTPVEMIQSLMEAQELEGSKLFTIMVKKCLYSTNQLNNQKLIDALINNESIKSIVASESKIPSRLFSYNNYRLALSRSSVVDINDDLKILELLKSQFNRFFGLFYRISAFEAEKWMSKLVEFYVHGSAIDTLKLSNDSIAYFRQFISNVEMDTNKSKWAKKWQIKQ
;
A
#
# COMPACT_ATOMS: atom_id res chain seq x y z
N MET A 1 75.16 -25.22 25.17
CA MET A 1 75.32 -26.65 24.82
C MET A 1 74.21 -27.01 23.82
N LYS A 2 74.51 -27.13 22.51
CA LYS A 2 74.50 -28.38 21.69
C LYS A 2 73.18 -29.17 21.79
N ARG A 3 72.24 -29.06 20.82
CA ARG A 3 72.06 -29.79 19.51
C ARG A 3 71.53 -31.24 19.62
N PHE A 4 70.46 -31.53 18.84
CA PHE A 4 70.06 -32.73 18.05
C PHE A 4 68.50 -32.77 18.01
N LEU A 5 67.70 -32.65 16.93
CA LEU A 5 67.68 -33.01 15.49
C LEU A 5 67.60 -34.51 15.18
N VAL A 6 66.58 -34.89 14.36
CA VAL A 6 66.46 -35.98 13.33
C VAL A 6 65.07 -36.67 13.45
N THR A 7 64.05 -36.33 12.64
CA THR A 7 63.63 -36.76 11.27
C THR A 7 62.99 -38.15 11.13
N LEU A 8 61.91 -38.22 10.32
CA LEU A 8 61.41 -39.27 9.39
C LEU A 8 59.85 -39.22 9.37
N GLN A 9 59.07 -39.37 8.29
CA GLN A 9 59.26 -39.43 6.84
C GLN A 9 57.85 -39.35 6.17
N ARG A 10 57.78 -38.98 4.89
CA ARG A 10 56.58 -38.88 4.03
C ARG A 10 55.99 -40.26 3.62
N GLY A 11 54.70 -40.28 3.23
CA GLY A 11 54.05 -41.30 2.37
C GLY A 11 52.60 -41.60 2.80
N VAL A 12 51.54 -41.03 2.23
CA VAL A 12 50.81 -41.38 0.97
C VAL A 12 50.12 -42.75 0.96
N ASN A 13 48.77 -42.69 1.00
CA ASN A 13 47.71 -43.59 0.51
C ASN A 13 47.40 -44.94 1.22
N PRO A 14 46.18 -45.53 1.08
CA PRO A 14 45.01 -45.11 0.29
C PRO A 14 43.63 -45.13 1.01
N ILE A 15 42.68 -44.50 0.32
CA ILE A 15 41.22 -44.56 0.47
C ILE A 15 40.72 -46.02 0.38
N LYS A 16 39.85 -46.44 1.30
CA LYS A 16 38.98 -47.62 1.14
C LYS A 16 37.51 -47.22 1.28
N VAL A 17 36.81 -47.49 0.19
CA VAL A 17 35.37 -47.37 -0.07
C VAL A 17 34.59 -48.36 0.79
N GLN A 18 33.54 -47.91 1.48
CA GLN A 18 32.42 -48.76 1.90
C GLN A 18 31.08 -48.04 1.75
N ASN A 19 30.39 -48.43 0.67
CA ASN A 19 28.96 -48.71 0.52
C ASN A 19 27.93 -47.84 1.27
N ILE A 20 27.37 -46.90 0.51
CA ILE A 20 26.08 -46.27 0.76
C ILE A 20 24.96 -47.25 0.36
N ARG A 21 24.17 -47.71 1.32
CA ARG A 21 22.90 -48.43 1.07
C ARG A 21 21.81 -47.42 0.71
N PHE A 22 21.40 -47.41 -0.56
CA PHE A 22 20.19 -46.73 -1.02
C PHE A 22 18.96 -47.61 -0.80
N SER A 23 17.94 -47.07 -0.11
CA SER A 23 16.69 -47.75 0.21
C SER A 23 15.77 -47.89 -1.00
N SER A 24 15.26 -49.10 -1.16
CA SER A 24 14.45 -49.66 -2.24
C SER A 24 12.97 -49.27 -2.21
N LYS A 25 12.60 -48.07 -2.69
CA LYS A 25 11.18 -47.73 -2.97
C LYS A 25 10.90 -46.99 -4.29
N LEU A 26 11.91 -46.79 -5.15
CA LEU A 26 11.75 -46.11 -6.44
C LEU A 26 11.76 -47.04 -7.68
N ALA A 27 11.81 -48.37 -7.48
CA ALA A 27 11.95 -49.34 -8.58
C ALA A 27 10.69 -50.20 -8.84
N LYS A 28 9.50 -49.78 -8.38
CA LYS A 28 8.23 -50.47 -8.65
C LYS A 28 7.20 -49.67 -9.46
N GLY A 29 7.45 -48.40 -9.75
CA GLY A 29 6.47 -47.53 -10.44
C GLY A 29 6.57 -47.48 -11.98
N ILE A 30 7.62 -48.06 -12.58
CA ILE A 30 7.91 -47.87 -14.02
C ILE A 30 7.66 -49.14 -14.85
N ARG A 31 7.27 -50.26 -14.24
CA ARG A 31 6.98 -51.53 -14.95
C ARG A 31 5.49 -51.90 -15.07
N GLU A 32 4.57 -51.20 -14.42
CA GLU A 32 3.12 -51.48 -14.54
C GLU A 32 2.37 -50.55 -15.52
N LEU A 33 3.07 -49.59 -16.13
CA LEU A 33 2.48 -48.65 -17.12
C LEU A 33 2.51 -49.17 -18.57
N ASN A 34 3.14 -50.32 -18.83
CA ASN A 34 3.28 -50.88 -20.20
C ASN A 34 2.43 -52.13 -20.48
N GLU A 35 1.51 -52.53 -19.60
CA GLU A 35 0.68 -53.74 -19.79
C GLU A 35 -0.84 -53.51 -19.77
N LYS A 36 -1.32 -52.25 -19.84
CA LYS A 36 -2.76 -51.95 -19.93
C LYS A 36 -3.20 -51.13 -21.15
N GLN A 37 -2.42 -51.18 -22.23
CA GLN A 37 -2.94 -50.94 -23.58
C GLN A 37 -3.08 -52.30 -24.26
N ASN A 38 -4.22 -52.95 -24.07
CA ASN A 38 -4.86 -53.94 -24.95
C ASN A 38 -5.96 -54.66 -24.16
N ASN A 39 -7.19 -54.15 -24.26
CA ASN A 39 -8.42 -54.92 -24.46
C ASN A 39 -9.64 -54.08 -24.02
N ALA A 40 -10.45 -53.75 -25.01
CA ALA A 40 -11.75 -53.12 -24.85
C ALA A 40 -12.80 -54.13 -24.38
N SER A 41 -13.65 -53.72 -23.44
CA SER A 41 -15.07 -54.12 -23.35
C SER A 41 -15.77 -53.30 -22.24
N THR A 42 -16.76 -52.52 -22.64
CA THR A 42 -17.81 -51.89 -21.80
C THR A 42 -18.96 -52.88 -21.55
N PRO A 43 -19.96 -52.60 -20.68
CA PRO A 43 -20.01 -51.76 -19.48
C PRO A 43 -20.73 -52.44 -18.28
N THR A 44 -20.66 -51.87 -17.07
CA THR A 44 -21.82 -51.82 -16.14
C THR A 44 -21.64 -50.68 -15.14
N VAL A 45 -22.62 -49.79 -15.13
CA VAL A 45 -22.74 -48.62 -14.26
C VAL A 45 -23.25 -49.07 -12.90
N LYS A 46 -22.50 -48.78 -11.82
CA LYS A 46 -23.04 -48.72 -10.46
C LYS A 46 -22.45 -47.51 -9.72
N GLU A 47 -23.38 -46.64 -9.36
CA GLU A 47 -23.41 -45.61 -8.33
C GLU A 47 -22.09 -44.99 -7.85
N SER A 48 -21.96 -43.72 -8.19
CA SER A 48 -20.98 -42.76 -7.72
C SER A 48 -20.96 -42.64 -6.19
N ASP A 49 -19.86 -43.06 -5.56
CA ASP A 49 -19.43 -42.45 -4.31
C ASP A 49 -19.15 -40.97 -4.59
N LYS A 50 -19.91 -40.09 -3.94
CA LYS A 50 -19.67 -38.65 -3.99
C LYS A 50 -18.25 -38.39 -3.50
N ILE A 51 -17.37 -37.97 -4.40
CA ILE A 51 -16.08 -37.38 -4.04
C ILE A 51 -16.38 -36.14 -3.22
N ASP A 52 -16.12 -36.22 -1.92
CA ASP A 52 -16.20 -35.10 -1.02
C ASP A 52 -15.00 -34.17 -1.28
N LEU A 53 -15.18 -33.26 -2.24
CA LEU A 53 -14.21 -32.22 -2.60
C LEU A 53 -13.97 -31.21 -1.47
N SER A 54 -14.72 -31.25 -0.37
CA SER A 54 -14.55 -30.32 0.75
C SER A 54 -13.25 -30.53 1.53
N ARG A 55 -12.56 -31.66 1.33
CA ARG A 55 -11.29 -31.97 2.02
C ARG A 55 -10.03 -31.84 1.15
N THR A 56 -10.17 -31.55 -0.14
CA THR A 56 -9.03 -31.47 -1.08
C THR A 56 -8.54 -30.04 -1.32
N PHE A 57 -9.29 -29.02 -0.89
CA PHE A 57 -8.93 -27.61 -1.12
C PHE A 57 -8.19 -26.93 0.04
N ASP A 58 -8.12 -27.53 1.22
CA ASP A 58 -7.54 -26.87 2.41
C ASP A 58 -6.01 -26.98 2.51
N ALA A 59 -5.35 -27.66 1.56
CA ALA A 59 -3.90 -27.78 1.52
C ALA A 59 -3.34 -27.73 0.08
N LEU A 60 -3.98 -26.95 -0.81
CA LEU A 60 -3.32 -26.53 -2.05
C LEU A 60 -2.22 -25.54 -1.67
N ASP A 61 -1.05 -26.13 -1.45
CA ASP A 61 0.27 -25.53 -1.31
C ASP A 61 0.36 -24.13 -1.92
N SER A 62 0.30 -23.11 -1.04
CA SER A 62 0.63 -21.73 -1.39
C SER A 62 2.03 -21.57 -2.00
N SER A 63 2.90 -22.57 -1.82
CA SER A 63 4.19 -22.70 -2.50
C SER A 63 4.01 -23.05 -3.99
N SER A 64 3.12 -23.97 -4.33
CA SER A 64 2.86 -24.42 -5.70
C SER A 64 2.14 -23.36 -6.53
N MET A 65 1.19 -22.62 -5.94
CA MET A 65 0.59 -21.45 -6.62
C MET A 65 1.61 -20.34 -6.86
N LYS A 66 2.44 -20.00 -5.86
CA LYS A 66 3.53 -19.01 -6.04
C LYS A 66 4.55 -19.44 -7.07
N THR A 67 4.87 -20.74 -7.13
CA THR A 67 5.81 -21.29 -8.10
C THR A 67 5.20 -21.26 -9.50
N MET A 68 3.90 -21.54 -9.64
CA MET A 68 3.19 -21.43 -10.91
C MET A 68 3.04 -19.98 -11.37
N GLU A 69 2.78 -19.03 -10.47
CA GLU A 69 2.83 -17.58 -10.77
C GLU A 69 4.23 -17.17 -11.23
N THR A 70 5.29 -17.67 -10.57
CA THR A 70 6.68 -17.38 -10.96
C THR A 70 7.02 -17.98 -12.33
N ILE A 71 6.52 -19.18 -12.64
CA ILE A 71 6.73 -19.83 -13.93
C ILE A 71 5.94 -19.12 -15.04
N LEU A 72 4.71 -18.69 -14.76
CA LEU A 72 3.90 -17.90 -15.69
C LEU A 72 4.51 -16.50 -15.91
N ASP A 73 5.08 -15.88 -14.87
CA ASP A 73 5.85 -14.64 -14.96
C ASP A 73 7.05 -14.83 -15.92
N ILE A 74 7.83 -15.91 -15.76
CA ILE A 74 9.00 -16.21 -16.60
C ILE A 74 8.59 -16.50 -18.06
N LEU A 75 7.51 -17.27 -18.26
CA LEU A 75 7.04 -17.62 -19.60
C LEU A 75 6.46 -16.41 -20.33
N HIS A 76 5.77 -15.53 -19.61
CA HIS A 76 5.23 -14.31 -20.20
C HIS A 76 6.33 -13.28 -20.48
N ASP A 77 7.37 -13.19 -19.62
CA ASP A 77 8.58 -12.41 -19.90
C ASP A 77 9.33 -12.94 -21.14
N ALA A 78 9.34 -14.26 -21.36
CA ALA A 78 9.94 -14.87 -22.56
C ALA A 78 9.10 -14.63 -23.83
N GLU A 79 7.77 -14.57 -23.71
CA GLU A 79 6.85 -14.31 -24.82
C GLU A 79 6.87 -12.82 -25.25
N GLU A 80 6.86 -11.88 -24.29
CA GLU A 80 6.99 -10.44 -24.58
C GLU A 80 8.35 -10.09 -25.21
N GLN A 81 9.44 -10.79 -24.84
CA GLN A 81 10.73 -10.63 -25.51
C GLN A 81 10.74 -11.15 -26.95
N SER A 82 9.86 -12.09 -27.29
CA SER A 82 9.73 -12.64 -28.65
C SER A 82 8.84 -11.80 -29.57
N ASP A 83 7.94 -10.99 -29.00
CA ASP A 83 6.95 -10.17 -29.72
C ASP A 83 7.39 -8.72 -30.02
N PHE A 84 8.65 -8.35 -29.75
CA PHE A 84 9.21 -7.04 -30.15
C PHE A 84 9.32 -6.80 -31.68
N LYS A 85 8.68 -7.62 -32.52
CA LYS A 85 8.42 -7.28 -33.92
C LYS A 85 7.16 -6.43 -34.06
N LYS A 86 7.38 -5.11 -33.98
CA LYS A 86 6.56 -4.01 -34.55
C LYS A 86 5.15 -3.84 -33.95
N ILE A 87 5.07 -3.07 -32.87
CA ILE A 87 3.94 -2.16 -32.65
C ILE A 87 4.49 -0.74 -32.77
N ASN A 88 4.29 -0.13 -33.94
CA ASN A 88 4.51 1.29 -34.17
C ASN A 88 3.45 2.09 -33.38
N VAL A 89 3.72 2.38 -32.11
CA VAL A 89 3.09 3.53 -31.46
C VAL A 89 3.79 4.76 -32.02
N LYS A 90 3.02 5.61 -32.72
CA LYS A 90 3.49 6.91 -33.22
C LYS A 90 3.96 7.76 -32.04
N VAL A 91 5.26 7.71 -31.74
CA VAL A 91 5.96 8.75 -30.99
C VAL A 91 6.08 9.96 -31.93
N HIS A 92 5.17 10.92 -31.80
CA HIS A 92 5.34 12.27 -32.38
C HIS A 92 6.33 12.99 -31.44
N GLY A 93 7.57 13.34 -31.82
CA GLY A 93 7.96 14.26 -32.90
C GLY A 93 7.57 15.67 -32.47
N ILE A 94 8.41 16.57 -31.95
CA ILE A 94 9.82 16.90 -32.18
C ILE A 94 10.45 17.20 -30.80
N GLU A 95 11.47 16.44 -30.38
CA GLU A 95 12.19 16.73 -29.14
C GLU A 95 13.25 17.81 -29.42
N THR A 96 13.08 19.01 -28.86
CA THR A 96 14.21 19.92 -28.71
C THR A 96 15.15 19.37 -27.65
N VAL A 97 16.44 19.74 -27.68
CA VAL A 97 17.43 19.30 -26.66
C VAL A 97 16.95 19.66 -25.23
N GLU A 98 16.21 20.76 -25.09
CA GLU A 98 15.61 21.21 -23.83
C GLU A 98 14.47 20.29 -23.36
N ASP A 99 13.61 19.80 -24.26
CA ASP A 99 12.54 18.85 -23.96
C ASP A 99 13.10 17.52 -23.43
N THR A 100 14.23 17.05 -23.99
CA THR A 100 14.88 15.81 -23.53
C THR A 100 15.47 15.96 -22.13
N LYS A 101 16.04 17.13 -21.78
CA LYS A 101 16.60 17.38 -20.46
C LYS A 101 15.51 17.46 -19.39
N TYR A 102 14.44 18.20 -19.66
CA TYR A 102 13.28 18.28 -18.77
C TYR A 102 12.66 16.90 -18.51
N LEU A 103 12.44 16.13 -19.58
CA LEU A 103 11.87 14.78 -19.47
C LEU A 103 12.77 13.84 -18.66
N ASN A 104 14.10 13.93 -18.83
CA ASN A 104 15.06 13.15 -18.08
C ASN A 104 15.09 13.53 -16.58
N GLU A 105 15.00 14.82 -16.25
CA GLU A 105 14.91 15.28 -14.86
C GLU A 105 13.58 14.87 -14.22
N PHE A 106 12.46 15.00 -14.95
CA PHE A 106 11.14 14.57 -14.51
C PHE A 106 11.11 13.07 -14.22
N THR A 107 11.52 12.24 -15.18
CA THR A 107 11.50 10.77 -15.05
C THR A 107 12.41 10.29 -13.93
N THR A 108 13.55 10.95 -13.68
CA THR A 108 14.42 10.63 -12.54
C THR A 108 13.70 10.88 -11.22
N LYS A 109 13.17 12.10 -11.02
CA LYS A 109 12.47 12.47 -9.78
C LYS A 109 11.22 11.63 -9.56
N PHE A 110 10.47 11.35 -10.63
CA PHE A 110 9.27 10.54 -10.57
C PHE A 110 9.58 9.08 -10.19
N GLY A 111 10.65 8.51 -10.75
CA GLY A 111 11.10 7.17 -10.38
C GLY A 111 11.56 7.07 -8.94
N GLU A 112 12.26 8.10 -8.45
CA GLU A 112 12.65 8.20 -7.04
C GLU A 112 11.41 8.25 -6.14
N GLU A 113 10.43 9.09 -6.44
CA GLU A 113 9.17 9.16 -5.67
C GLU A 113 8.43 7.82 -5.63
N ILE A 114 8.37 7.08 -6.74
CA ILE A 114 7.77 5.74 -6.79
C ILE A 114 8.52 4.77 -5.87
N PHE A 115 9.85 4.80 -5.89
CA PHE A 115 10.68 3.98 -5.02
C PHE A 115 10.46 4.34 -3.54
N GLN A 116 10.49 5.63 -3.19
CA GLN A 116 10.21 6.12 -1.83
C GLN A 116 8.83 5.68 -1.34
N TYR A 117 7.79 5.80 -2.17
CA TYR A 117 6.44 5.31 -1.84
C TYR A 117 6.44 3.81 -1.52
N LYS A 118 7.18 3.02 -2.29
CA LYS A 118 7.28 1.58 -2.08
C LYS A 118 8.03 1.21 -0.80
N VAL A 119 9.06 1.96 -0.43
CA VAL A 119 9.73 1.80 0.87
C VAL A 119 8.77 2.13 2.01
N ILE A 120 8.05 3.25 1.95
CA ILE A 120 7.04 3.62 2.96
C ILE A 120 5.98 2.51 3.10
N ARG A 121 5.48 2.01 1.97
CA ARG A 121 4.50 0.92 1.95
C ARG A 121 5.05 -0.35 2.59
N TYR A 122 6.30 -0.70 2.30
CA TYR A 122 6.97 -1.85 2.93
C TYR A 122 7.10 -1.67 4.45
N LEU A 123 7.51 -0.49 4.93
CA LEU A 123 7.59 -0.17 6.36
C LEU A 123 6.21 -0.27 7.05
N ASN A 124 5.16 0.20 6.38
CA ASN A 124 3.79 0.10 6.87
C ASN A 124 3.28 -1.36 6.90
N ASP A 125 3.63 -2.18 5.90
CA ASP A 125 3.20 -3.58 5.80
C ASP A 125 3.99 -4.52 6.73
N THR A 126 5.22 -4.15 7.10
CA THR A 126 6.05 -4.85 8.09
C THR A 126 5.72 -4.48 9.53
N GLU A 127 4.81 -3.53 9.74
CA GLU A 127 4.36 -3.06 11.08
C GLU A 127 5.53 -2.64 11.99
N ILE A 128 6.54 -1.94 11.43
CA ILE A 128 7.73 -1.51 12.19
C ILE A 128 7.35 -0.66 13.42
N ILE A 129 6.33 0.19 13.28
CA ILE A 129 5.78 1.03 14.36
C ILE A 129 5.27 0.17 15.52
N GLY A 130 4.78 -1.04 15.27
CA GLY A 130 4.32 -1.92 16.33
C GLY A 130 5.43 -2.61 17.11
N ASN A 131 6.65 -2.65 16.56
CA ASN A 131 7.79 -3.40 17.08
C ASN A 131 8.90 -2.49 17.63
N ASP A 132 9.00 -1.24 17.17
CA ASP A 132 9.99 -0.26 17.63
C ASP A 132 9.30 0.95 18.31
N PRO A 133 9.39 1.08 19.64
CA PRO A 133 8.85 2.22 20.37
C PRO A 133 9.59 3.54 20.11
N ASN A 134 10.84 3.50 19.64
CA ASN A 134 11.68 4.69 19.50
C ASN A 134 11.24 5.60 18.35
N ILE A 135 10.48 5.07 17.40
CA ILE A 135 9.98 5.81 16.24
C ILE A 135 8.61 6.46 16.49
N TRP A 136 8.04 6.32 17.69
CA TRP A 136 6.73 6.90 17.99
C TRP A 136 6.82 8.43 18.08
N GLY A 137 5.92 9.12 17.37
CA GLY A 137 5.87 10.59 17.33
C GLY A 137 6.93 11.24 16.44
N THR A 138 7.70 10.47 15.66
CA THR A 138 8.76 10.98 14.77
C THR A 138 8.56 10.59 13.29
N ILE A 139 7.33 10.27 12.87
CA ILE A 139 6.98 9.62 11.59
C ILE A 139 6.84 10.59 10.38
N PRO A 140 7.57 11.70 10.33
CA PRO A 140 8.22 11.98 9.04
C PRO A 140 9.70 11.64 9.06
N ASN A 141 10.39 12.05 10.11
CA ASN A 141 11.86 12.04 10.15
C ASN A 141 12.41 10.62 10.11
N SER A 142 11.91 9.73 10.97
CA SER A 142 12.39 8.34 11.01
C SER A 142 12.14 7.60 9.69
N TYR A 143 11.03 7.91 9.00
CA TYR A 143 10.76 7.31 7.69
C TYR A 143 11.68 7.87 6.61
N ASN A 144 12.01 9.16 6.65
CA ASN A 144 12.98 9.75 5.73
C ASN A 144 14.38 9.16 5.91
N ASP A 145 14.79 8.87 7.15
CA ASP A 145 16.08 8.21 7.44
C ASP A 145 16.12 6.81 6.81
N TYR A 146 15.05 6.01 7.00
CA TYR A 146 14.95 4.70 6.35
C TYR A 146 14.93 4.81 4.83
N ILE A 147 14.18 5.77 4.27
CA ILE A 147 14.16 6.00 2.82
C ILE A 147 15.56 6.30 2.28
N ALA A 148 16.33 7.15 2.96
CA ALA A 148 17.69 7.47 2.56
C ALA A 148 18.60 6.23 2.62
N GLU A 149 18.48 5.42 3.67
CA GLU A 149 19.21 4.16 3.84
C GLU A 149 18.92 3.18 2.69
N PHE A 150 17.64 2.87 2.45
CA PHE A 150 17.19 2.00 1.36
C PHE A 150 17.61 2.52 -0.01
N THR A 151 17.57 3.84 -0.22
CA THR A 151 17.97 4.49 -1.47
C THR A 151 19.47 4.32 -1.73
N ASN A 152 20.30 4.54 -0.73
CA ASN A 152 21.75 4.39 -0.84
C ASN A 152 22.16 2.95 -1.16
N GLU A 153 21.52 1.96 -0.52
CA GLU A 153 21.79 0.55 -0.81
C GLU A 153 21.27 0.11 -2.17
N TYR A 154 20.08 0.59 -2.56
CA TYR A 154 19.52 0.31 -3.87
C TYR A 154 20.47 0.76 -5.00
N LEU A 155 21.07 1.95 -4.87
CA LEU A 155 22.06 2.46 -5.83
C LEU A 155 23.35 1.63 -5.88
N GLN A 156 23.69 0.92 -4.81
CA GLN A 156 24.86 0.03 -4.75
C GLN A 156 24.56 -1.40 -5.21
N MET A 157 23.29 -1.73 -5.46
CA MET A 157 22.87 -3.08 -5.86
C MET A 157 23.28 -3.40 -7.29
N ASN A 158 24.10 -4.44 -7.47
CA ASN A 158 24.59 -4.84 -8.80
C ASN A 158 23.63 -5.71 -9.61
N ASN A 159 22.64 -6.32 -8.96
CA ASN A 159 21.72 -7.28 -9.57
C ASN A 159 20.29 -6.73 -9.70
N SER A 160 20.11 -5.41 -9.77
CA SER A 160 18.77 -4.84 -9.97
C SER A 160 18.26 -5.13 -11.37
N PHE A 161 16.98 -5.49 -11.47
CA PHE A 161 16.29 -5.68 -12.73
C PHE A 161 16.30 -4.40 -13.58
N PHE A 162 16.16 -3.25 -12.92
CA PHE A 162 16.16 -1.94 -13.59
C PHE A 162 17.55 -1.50 -14.05
N LYS A 163 18.60 -2.21 -13.62
CA LYS A 163 19.99 -2.07 -14.09
C LYS A 163 20.29 -2.99 -15.28
N SER A 164 19.65 -4.16 -15.39
CA SER A 164 19.93 -5.12 -16.47
C SER A 164 19.20 -4.83 -17.79
N ASN A 165 18.09 -4.08 -17.77
CA ASN A 165 17.29 -3.75 -18.96
C ASN A 165 17.79 -2.49 -19.69
N GLU A 166 19.10 -2.36 -19.86
CA GLU A 166 19.72 -1.28 -20.64
C GLU A 166 19.50 -1.51 -22.15
N ILE A 167 18.32 -1.14 -22.67
CA ILE A 167 18.19 -0.80 -24.09
C ILE A 167 18.31 0.73 -24.20
N THR A 168 19.55 1.12 -24.42
CA THR A 168 20.07 2.47 -24.65
C THR A 168 19.32 3.25 -25.72
N PHE A 169 18.94 4.49 -25.40
CA PHE A 169 18.94 5.57 -26.40
C PHE A 169 19.96 6.69 -26.10
N ASN A 170 20.69 6.67 -24.96
CA ASN A 170 21.75 7.66 -24.66
C ASN A 170 22.71 7.25 -23.50
N GLY A 171 23.18 6.01 -23.45
CA GLY A 171 24.41 5.61 -22.73
C GLY A 171 24.48 5.69 -21.19
N HIS A 172 23.64 6.46 -20.49
CA HIS A 172 23.58 6.52 -19.03
C HIS A 172 22.15 6.84 -18.57
N LEU A 173 21.25 5.86 -18.59
CA LEU A 173 19.94 6.00 -17.95
C LEU A 173 20.06 5.67 -16.46
N ASN A 174 19.61 6.60 -15.63
CA ASN A 174 19.62 6.49 -14.18
C ASN A 174 18.62 5.39 -13.73
N HIS A 175 18.94 4.59 -12.71
CA HIS A 175 18.09 3.50 -12.17
C HIS A 175 16.63 3.96 -11.95
N PHE A 176 16.45 5.19 -11.49
CA PHE A 176 15.12 5.76 -11.27
C PHE A 176 14.37 6.09 -12.56
N GLN A 177 15.06 6.51 -13.62
CA GLN A 177 14.40 6.75 -14.92
C GLN A 177 13.81 5.45 -15.48
N SER A 178 14.50 4.32 -15.32
CA SER A 178 14.00 3.01 -15.72
C SER A 178 12.73 2.62 -14.95
N ILE A 179 12.70 2.88 -13.64
CA ILE A 179 11.49 2.69 -12.81
C ILE A 179 10.33 3.51 -13.35
N ALA A 180 10.55 4.81 -13.60
CA ALA A 180 9.50 5.71 -14.09
C ALA A 180 8.93 5.24 -15.43
N LYS A 181 9.78 4.89 -16.39
CA LYS A 181 9.34 4.40 -17.71
C LYS A 181 8.53 3.11 -17.58
N TYR A 182 9.06 2.13 -16.85
CA TYR A 182 8.38 0.85 -16.66
C TYR A 182 7.06 0.98 -15.89
N PHE A 183 6.99 1.93 -14.95
CA PHE A 183 5.75 2.25 -14.24
C PHE A 183 4.66 2.86 -15.15
N MET A 184 5.05 3.68 -16.13
CA MET A 184 4.08 4.23 -17.10
C MET A 184 3.56 3.17 -18.07
N GLU A 185 4.39 2.17 -18.41
CA GLU A 185 4.00 1.07 -19.30
C GLU A 185 3.17 -0.01 -18.58
N ASN A 186 3.61 -0.42 -17.38
CA ASN A 186 2.94 -1.44 -16.57
C ASN A 186 3.17 -1.19 -15.07
N ASP A 187 2.26 -0.43 -14.49
CA ASP A 187 2.29 -0.04 -13.08
C ASP A 187 2.27 -1.25 -12.13
N SER A 188 1.40 -2.23 -12.37
CA SER A 188 1.20 -3.38 -11.50
C SER A 188 2.48 -4.23 -11.39
N ARG A 189 3.12 -4.55 -12.51
CA ARG A 189 4.38 -5.31 -12.55
C ARG A 189 5.54 -4.50 -12.02
N CYS A 190 5.62 -3.21 -12.35
CA CYS A 190 6.66 -2.32 -11.83
C CYS A 190 6.64 -2.30 -10.30
N LEU A 191 5.47 -2.06 -9.72
CA LEU A 191 5.27 -2.03 -8.28
C LEU A 191 5.58 -3.38 -7.61
N GLN A 192 5.31 -4.52 -8.25
CA GLN A 192 5.67 -5.84 -7.73
C GLN A 192 7.19 -6.08 -7.77
N ARG A 193 7.86 -5.72 -8.87
CA ARG A 193 9.32 -5.88 -9.01
C ARG A 193 10.08 -5.03 -7.99
N ILE A 194 9.69 -3.77 -7.80
CA ILE A 194 10.28 -2.91 -6.76
C ILE A 194 10.05 -3.53 -5.36
N SER A 195 8.89 -4.14 -5.12
CA SER A 195 8.62 -4.79 -3.81
C SER A 195 9.57 -5.96 -3.57
N ARG A 196 9.84 -6.79 -4.59
CA ARG A 196 10.81 -7.90 -4.50
C ARG A 196 12.23 -7.39 -4.22
N GLU A 197 12.65 -6.30 -4.85
CA GLU A 197 13.97 -5.70 -4.62
C GLU A 197 14.08 -5.11 -3.20
N ILE A 198 13.05 -4.40 -2.73
CA ILE A 198 13.01 -3.88 -1.35
C ILE A 198 13.04 -5.03 -0.33
N GLU A 199 12.33 -6.13 -0.57
CA GLU A 199 12.38 -7.32 0.29
C GLU A 199 13.78 -7.93 0.34
N ILE A 200 14.52 -7.91 -0.77
CA ILE A 200 15.92 -8.37 -0.82
C ILE A 200 16.81 -7.42 -0.01
N LEU A 201 16.70 -6.10 -0.21
CA LEU A 201 17.45 -5.09 0.55
C LEU A 201 17.16 -5.21 2.05
N ALA A 202 15.90 -5.35 2.42
CA ALA A 202 15.49 -5.45 3.81
C ALA A 202 16.02 -6.70 4.52
N LYS A 203 16.24 -7.83 3.80
CA LYS A 203 16.89 -9.02 4.37
C LYS A 203 18.36 -8.79 4.71
N TYR A 204 19.04 -7.93 3.97
CA TYR A 204 20.44 -7.57 4.26
C TYR A 204 20.54 -6.63 5.47
N GLN A 205 19.58 -5.72 5.63
CA GLN A 205 19.57 -4.76 6.73
C GLN A 205 18.98 -5.29 8.04
N ARG A 206 17.97 -6.19 7.97
CA ARG A 206 17.15 -6.54 9.14
C ARG A 206 17.02 -8.05 9.32
N THR A 207 17.73 -8.57 10.32
CA THR A 207 17.56 -9.92 10.88
C THR A 207 16.37 -10.03 11.84
N GLN A 208 15.65 -8.94 12.10
CA GLN A 208 14.51 -8.94 13.01
C GLN A 208 13.25 -9.49 12.33
N THR A 209 12.73 -10.58 12.89
CA THR A 209 11.40 -11.09 12.53
C THR A 209 10.33 -10.19 13.15
N PHE A 210 9.63 -9.43 12.32
CA PHE A 210 8.49 -8.63 12.77
C PHE A 210 7.29 -9.54 13.06
N THR A 211 6.77 -9.46 14.29
CA THR A 211 5.53 -10.14 14.65
C THR A 211 4.35 -9.27 14.27
N LYS A 212 3.41 -9.82 13.49
CA LYS A 212 2.15 -9.14 13.17
C LYS A 212 1.31 -8.98 14.44
N ARG A 213 0.97 -7.75 14.79
CA ARG A 213 0.22 -7.44 16.01
C ARG A 213 -1.28 -7.37 15.72
N LYS A 214 -2.10 -7.83 16.67
CA LYS A 214 -3.55 -7.60 16.64
C LYS A 214 -3.83 -6.38 17.51
N TYR A 215 -4.52 -5.39 16.95
CA TYR A 215 -4.80 -4.12 17.61
C TYR A 215 -6.15 -4.13 18.33
N HIS A 216 -7.03 -5.08 18.03
CA HIS A 216 -8.32 -5.24 18.69
C HIS A 216 -9.20 -3.98 18.66
N PHE A 217 -9.17 -3.25 17.53
CA PHE A 217 -10.02 -2.08 17.32
C PHE A 217 -11.51 -2.45 17.33
N PRO A 218 -12.40 -1.50 17.68
CA PRO A 218 -13.84 -1.75 17.65
C PRO A 218 -14.30 -2.15 16.25
N LYS A 219 -15.05 -3.26 16.16
CA LYS A 219 -15.66 -3.72 14.91
C LYS A 219 -16.86 -2.82 14.60
N LEU A 220 -16.70 -1.94 13.62
CA LEU A 220 -17.73 -0.98 13.22
C LEU A 220 -18.19 -1.28 11.80
N SER A 221 -19.50 -1.31 11.58
CA SER A 221 -20.07 -1.28 10.22
C SER A 221 -20.15 0.17 9.77
N LEU A 222 -19.36 0.54 8.76
CA LEU A 222 -19.47 1.87 8.16
C LEU A 222 -20.77 1.95 7.35
N PRO A 223 -21.48 3.09 7.38
CA PRO A 223 -22.57 3.31 6.45
C PRO A 223 -22.04 3.22 5.01
N PRO A 224 -22.86 2.73 4.06
CA PRO A 224 -22.46 2.75 2.67
C PRO A 224 -22.18 4.20 2.23
N PRO A 225 -21.19 4.41 1.33
CA PRO A 225 -20.95 5.72 0.74
C PRO A 225 -22.22 6.19 0.03
N TYR A 226 -22.53 7.49 0.11
CA TYR A 226 -23.74 8.05 -0.47
C TYR A 226 -23.78 7.82 -2.00
N PRO A 227 -24.84 7.20 -2.54
CA PRO A 227 -24.92 6.84 -3.96
C PRO A 227 -25.41 7.98 -4.87
N TYR A 228 -25.82 9.11 -4.31
CA TYR A 228 -26.67 10.08 -5.00
C TYR A 228 -25.95 10.98 -6.02
N ASP A 229 -24.63 10.93 -6.14
CA ASP A 229 -23.89 11.86 -7.02
C ASP A 229 -22.70 11.18 -7.74
N SER A 230 -23.01 10.23 -8.62
CA SER A 230 -21.98 9.42 -9.31
C SER A 230 -21.14 10.17 -10.34
N GLU A 231 -21.55 11.39 -10.66
CA GLU A 231 -20.91 12.25 -11.65
C GLU A 231 -19.94 13.26 -11.03
N ASN A 232 -20.04 13.52 -9.72
CA ASN A 232 -19.18 14.50 -9.05
C ASN A 232 -17.73 13.97 -8.92
N PRO A 233 -16.75 14.59 -9.60
CA PRO A 233 -15.35 14.12 -9.59
C PRO A 233 -14.64 14.38 -8.25
N LEU A 234 -15.21 15.23 -7.38
CA LEU A 234 -14.69 15.52 -6.04
C LEU A 234 -15.14 14.49 -4.98
N VAL A 235 -15.97 13.50 -5.36
CA VAL A 235 -16.53 12.51 -4.44
C VAL A 235 -15.95 11.12 -4.68
N ILE A 236 -15.41 10.49 -3.63
CA ILE A 236 -14.99 9.09 -3.64
C ILE A 236 -16.12 8.20 -3.12
N MET A 237 -16.75 7.47 -4.04
CA MET A 237 -17.89 6.59 -3.76
C MET A 237 -17.51 5.20 -3.22
N LYS A 238 -16.23 4.92 -2.94
CA LYS A 238 -15.84 3.58 -2.46
C LYS A 238 -16.05 3.42 -0.96
N ALA A 239 -16.64 2.29 -0.58
CA ALA A 239 -16.69 1.84 0.81
C ALA A 239 -15.37 1.15 1.15
N LEU A 240 -14.68 1.62 2.20
CA LEU A 240 -13.59 0.85 2.78
C LEU A 240 -14.20 -0.30 3.61
N SER A 241 -13.72 -1.52 3.41
CA SER A 241 -14.13 -2.64 4.24
C SER A 241 -13.48 -2.51 5.63
N THR A 242 -14.27 -2.60 6.70
CA THR A 242 -13.76 -2.63 8.09
C THR A 242 -13.30 -4.01 8.55
N LYS A 243 -13.14 -4.97 7.63
CA LYS A 243 -12.63 -6.32 7.95
C LYS A 243 -11.21 -6.28 8.54
N LYS A 244 -10.38 -5.32 8.13
CA LYS A 244 -9.06 -5.06 8.74
C LYS A 244 -9.20 -3.93 9.74
N GLU A 245 -8.64 -4.12 10.93
CA GLU A 245 -8.72 -3.16 12.05
C GLU A 245 -8.20 -1.78 11.64
N LEU A 246 -7.03 -1.73 11.00
CA LEU A 246 -6.40 -0.49 10.53
C LEU A 246 -7.21 0.30 9.48
N ASN A 247 -8.21 -0.32 8.84
CA ASN A 247 -9.09 0.37 7.89
C ASN A 247 -10.09 1.32 8.57
N LEU A 248 -10.17 1.30 9.89
CA LEU A 248 -10.99 2.24 10.66
C LEU A 248 -10.30 3.61 10.83
N LEU A 249 -8.96 3.63 10.84
CA LEU A 249 -8.15 4.83 11.15
C LEU A 249 -8.41 6.04 10.24
N PRO A 250 -8.70 5.92 8.94
CA PRO A 250 -9.03 7.08 8.10
C PRO A 250 -10.24 7.89 8.57
N PHE A 251 -11.18 7.25 9.28
CA PHE A 251 -12.43 7.87 9.70
C PHE A 251 -12.35 8.46 11.12
N ILE A 252 -11.28 8.16 11.85
CA ILE A 252 -11.04 8.67 13.21
C ILE A 252 -10.17 9.94 13.09
N ILE A 253 -10.46 10.96 13.90
CA ILE A 253 -9.59 12.14 14.01
C ILE A 253 -8.36 11.77 14.85
N ASN A 254 -7.17 12.12 14.37
CA ASN A 254 -5.90 11.86 15.05
C ASN A 254 -5.71 12.79 16.26
N ASP A 255 -6.51 12.58 17.30
CA ASP A 255 -6.45 13.30 18.56
C ASP A 255 -6.31 12.29 19.71
N PRO A 256 -5.39 12.54 20.67
CA PRO A 256 -5.09 11.57 21.72
C PRO A 256 -6.29 11.27 22.62
N ASP A 257 -7.17 12.25 22.88
CA ASP A 257 -8.38 12.04 23.66
C ASP A 257 -9.41 11.21 22.88
N VAL A 258 -9.52 11.43 21.57
CA VAL A 258 -10.38 10.61 20.70
C VAL A 258 -9.91 9.15 20.72
N ILE A 259 -8.61 8.92 20.51
CA ILE A 259 -8.02 7.57 20.48
C ILE A 259 -8.18 6.88 21.84
N LYS A 260 -7.90 7.59 22.94
CA LYS A 260 -8.03 7.05 24.30
C LYS A 260 -9.47 6.67 24.63
N ASN A 261 -10.43 7.53 24.31
CA ASN A 261 -11.83 7.31 24.64
C ASN A 261 -12.53 6.29 23.73
N LEU A 262 -12.05 6.12 22.49
CA LEU A 262 -12.64 5.20 21.52
C LEU A 262 -11.96 3.84 21.49
N ILE A 263 -10.64 3.80 21.28
CA ILE A 263 -9.87 2.57 21.03
C ILE A 263 -9.43 1.96 22.37
N ILE A 264 -8.71 2.72 23.19
CA ILE A 264 -8.13 2.20 24.44
C ILE A 264 -9.21 1.77 25.41
N LYS A 265 -10.24 2.60 25.59
CA LYS A 265 -11.39 2.24 26.42
C LYS A 265 -12.08 0.94 25.94
N ASN A 266 -12.20 0.73 24.63
CA ASN A 266 -12.76 -0.49 24.08
C ASN A 266 -11.87 -1.71 24.36
N GLN A 267 -10.54 -1.57 24.23
CA GLN A 267 -9.58 -2.62 24.57
C GLN A 267 -9.70 -3.02 26.05
N VAL A 268 -9.78 -2.04 26.96
CA VAL A 268 -9.94 -2.27 28.40
C VAL A 268 -11.27 -2.96 28.73
N ILE A 269 -12.39 -2.49 28.16
CA ILE A 269 -13.72 -3.10 28.40
C ILE A 269 -13.75 -4.58 27.99
N HIS A 270 -13.02 -4.93 26.94
CA HIS A 270 -12.97 -6.30 26.41
C HIS A 270 -11.78 -7.12 26.92
N ASN A 271 -11.03 -6.64 27.92
CA ASN A 271 -9.84 -7.29 28.47
C ASN A 271 -8.78 -7.67 27.40
N ASN A 272 -8.64 -6.84 26.36
CA ASN A 272 -7.61 -7.00 25.34
C ASN A 272 -6.31 -6.28 25.75
N GLU A 273 -5.21 -6.61 25.08
CA GLU A 273 -3.93 -5.91 25.23
C GLU A 273 -4.10 -4.42 24.85
N VAL A 274 -3.65 -3.53 25.74
CA VAL A 274 -3.75 -2.09 25.53
C VAL A 274 -2.62 -1.62 24.63
N THR A 275 -2.98 -1.02 23.49
CA THR A 275 -2.01 -0.39 22.59
C THR A 275 -1.69 1.02 23.09
N PRO A 276 -0.42 1.48 23.11
CA PRO A 276 -0.10 2.86 23.43
C PRO A 276 -0.77 3.86 22.48
N VAL A 277 -1.15 5.04 22.98
CA VAL A 277 -1.83 6.07 22.17
C VAL A 277 -0.88 6.61 21.10
N GLU A 278 0.36 6.87 21.49
CA GLU A 278 1.43 7.38 20.64
C GLU A 278 1.72 6.45 19.47
N MET A 279 1.62 5.13 19.70
CA MET A 279 1.74 4.11 18.67
C MET A 279 0.60 4.21 17.65
N ILE A 280 -0.65 4.41 18.08
CA ILE A 280 -1.79 4.58 17.18
C ILE A 280 -1.67 5.89 16.38
N GLN A 281 -1.27 6.99 17.03
CA GLN A 281 -1.02 8.25 16.34
C GLN A 281 0.05 8.10 15.26
N SER A 282 1.14 7.39 15.59
CA SER A 282 2.22 7.08 14.64
C SER A 282 1.75 6.22 13.47
N LEU A 283 0.85 5.25 13.68
CA LEU A 283 0.23 4.49 12.59
C LEU A 283 -0.64 5.38 11.69
N MET A 284 -1.38 6.32 12.26
CA MET A 284 -2.19 7.27 11.51
C MET A 284 -1.33 8.23 10.69
N GLU A 285 -0.20 8.70 11.23
CA GLU A 285 0.80 9.52 10.53
C GLU A 285 1.46 8.74 9.38
N ALA A 286 1.79 7.46 9.60
CA ALA A 286 2.39 6.62 8.57
C ALA A 286 1.44 6.34 7.39
N GLN A 287 0.17 6.11 7.68
CA GLN A 287 -0.88 5.98 6.66
C GLN A 287 -1.11 7.29 5.90
N GLU A 288 -1.04 8.43 6.60
CA GLU A 288 -1.15 9.76 6.00
C GLU A 288 0.02 10.03 5.04
N LEU A 289 1.24 9.74 5.47
CA LEU A 289 2.44 9.92 4.65
C LEU A 289 2.36 9.07 3.36
N GLU A 290 1.99 7.79 3.50
CA GLU A 290 1.80 6.89 2.36
C GLU A 290 0.76 7.43 1.38
N GLY A 291 -0.42 7.82 1.87
CA GLY A 291 -1.50 8.32 1.05
C GLY A 291 -1.16 9.63 0.34
N SER A 292 -0.45 10.53 1.02
CA SER A 292 0.01 11.80 0.45
C SER A 292 0.97 11.58 -0.72
N LYS A 293 2.00 10.74 -0.54
CA LYS A 293 2.96 10.39 -1.60
C LYS A 293 2.28 9.70 -2.78
N LEU A 294 1.39 8.76 -2.49
CA LEU A 294 0.63 8.04 -3.51
C LEU A 294 -0.26 8.97 -4.34
N PHE A 295 -0.94 9.92 -3.70
CA PHE A 295 -1.75 10.90 -4.39
C PHE A 295 -0.92 11.70 -5.41
N THR A 296 0.25 12.21 -5.00
CA THR A 296 1.16 12.93 -5.91
C THR A 296 1.61 12.05 -7.08
N ILE A 297 1.97 10.79 -6.83
CA ILE A 297 2.39 9.85 -7.90
C ILE A 297 1.26 9.63 -8.91
N MET A 298 0.04 9.41 -8.41
CA MET A 298 -1.13 9.17 -9.25
C MET A 298 -1.51 10.40 -10.09
N VAL A 299 -1.46 11.61 -9.51
CA VAL A 299 -1.67 12.84 -10.26
C VAL A 299 -0.64 12.99 -11.37
N LYS A 300 0.66 12.77 -11.09
CA LYS A 300 1.73 12.84 -12.11
C LYS A 300 1.54 11.80 -13.23
N LYS A 301 1.13 10.58 -12.89
CA LYS A 301 0.79 9.52 -13.88
C LYS A 301 -0.36 9.96 -14.80
N CYS A 302 -1.44 10.50 -14.25
CA CYS A 302 -2.58 10.98 -15.03
C CYS A 302 -2.21 12.21 -15.89
N LEU A 303 -1.44 13.17 -15.36
CA LEU A 303 -0.96 14.33 -16.12
C LEU A 303 -0.03 13.91 -17.27
N TYR A 304 0.83 12.90 -17.07
CA TYR A 304 1.64 12.31 -18.15
C TYR A 304 0.73 11.72 -19.24
N SER A 305 -0.23 10.87 -18.84
CA SER A 305 -1.13 10.16 -19.75
C SER A 305 -2.03 11.09 -20.58
N THR A 306 -2.29 12.29 -20.07
CA THR A 306 -3.13 13.33 -20.72
C THR A 306 -2.31 14.41 -21.45
N ASN A 307 -0.98 14.28 -21.51
CA ASN A 307 -0.05 15.28 -22.06
C ASN A 307 -0.17 16.68 -21.40
N GLN A 308 -0.45 16.73 -20.10
CA GLN A 308 -0.64 17.96 -19.32
C GLN A 308 0.48 18.22 -18.30
N LEU A 309 1.61 17.51 -18.39
CA LEU A 309 2.73 17.66 -17.46
C LEU A 309 3.33 19.07 -17.40
N ASN A 310 3.27 19.82 -18.51
CA ASN A 310 3.81 21.18 -18.56
C ASN A 310 2.78 22.22 -18.12
N ASN A 311 1.57 21.80 -17.75
CA ASN A 311 0.51 22.71 -17.33
C ASN A 311 0.68 23.09 -15.86
N GLN A 312 1.46 24.15 -15.61
CA GLN A 312 1.78 24.62 -14.26
C GLN A 312 0.53 24.92 -13.43
N LYS A 313 -0.56 25.42 -14.05
CA LYS A 313 -1.82 25.68 -13.33
C LYS A 313 -2.44 24.40 -12.77
N LEU A 314 -2.39 23.30 -13.52
CA LEU A 314 -2.89 22.00 -13.05
C LEU A 314 -1.99 21.39 -11.97
N ILE A 315 -0.67 21.51 -12.14
CA ILE A 315 0.28 21.10 -11.10
C ILE A 315 0.03 21.90 -9.82
N ASP A 316 -0.12 23.21 -9.93
CA ASP A 316 -0.38 24.07 -8.77
C ASP A 316 -1.71 23.72 -8.12
N ALA A 317 -2.77 23.48 -8.90
CA ALA A 317 -4.09 23.15 -8.38
C ALA A 317 -4.20 21.74 -7.75
N LEU A 318 -3.51 20.75 -8.30
CA LEU A 318 -3.65 19.35 -7.88
C LEU A 318 -2.53 18.89 -6.94
N ILE A 319 -1.30 19.38 -7.12
CA ILE A 319 -0.13 18.94 -6.35
C ILE A 319 0.22 19.96 -5.26
N ASN A 320 0.32 21.24 -5.61
CA ASN A 320 0.81 22.26 -4.66
C ASN A 320 -0.30 22.84 -3.78
N ASN A 321 -1.55 22.85 -4.26
CA ASN A 321 -2.70 23.31 -3.52
C ASN A 321 -3.27 22.17 -2.67
N GLU A 322 -2.90 22.15 -1.40
CA GLU A 322 -3.34 21.14 -0.44
C GLU A 322 -4.85 21.18 -0.15
N SER A 323 -5.54 22.27 -0.49
CA SER A 323 -6.98 22.42 -0.24
C SER A 323 -7.84 21.42 -1.01
N ILE A 324 -7.37 20.90 -2.16
CA ILE A 324 -8.12 19.90 -2.93
C ILE A 324 -8.38 18.63 -2.11
N LYS A 325 -7.40 18.21 -1.31
CA LYS A 325 -7.50 17.03 -0.45
C LYS A 325 -8.57 17.25 0.63
N SER A 326 -8.61 18.44 1.22
CA SER A 326 -9.60 18.84 2.22
C SER A 326 -11.01 18.92 1.62
N ILE A 327 -11.14 19.47 0.41
CA ILE A 327 -12.40 19.53 -0.36
C ILE A 327 -12.91 18.11 -0.65
N VAL A 328 -12.05 17.23 -1.16
CA VAL A 328 -12.47 15.84 -1.45
C VAL A 328 -12.88 15.11 -0.16
N ALA A 329 -12.20 15.34 0.97
CA ALA A 329 -12.63 14.76 2.25
C ALA A 329 -14.01 15.24 2.70
N SER A 330 -14.30 16.54 2.56
CA SER A 330 -15.57 17.14 2.98
C SER A 330 -16.73 16.73 2.06
N GLU A 331 -16.51 16.72 0.74
CA GLU A 331 -17.47 16.30 -0.28
C GLU A 331 -17.75 14.79 -0.17
N SER A 332 -16.71 13.98 0.04
CA SER A 332 -16.84 12.53 0.25
C SER A 332 -17.37 12.14 1.65
N LYS A 333 -17.65 13.14 2.50
CA LYS A 333 -18.14 13.00 3.88
C LYS A 333 -17.30 12.04 4.74
N ILE A 334 -15.98 11.97 4.49
CA ILE A 334 -15.07 11.07 5.23
C ILE A 334 -15.15 11.31 6.75
N PRO A 335 -15.09 12.55 7.26
CA PRO A 335 -15.04 12.80 8.71
C PRO A 335 -16.30 12.35 9.47
N SER A 336 -17.46 12.41 8.81
CA SER A 336 -18.76 12.13 9.44
C SER A 336 -19.22 10.67 9.29
N ARG A 337 -18.46 9.80 8.59
CA ARG A 337 -18.88 8.41 8.39
C ARG A 337 -19.05 7.62 9.70
N LEU A 338 -18.33 7.99 10.75
CA LEU A 338 -18.47 7.39 12.08
C LEU A 338 -19.45 8.15 12.99
N PHE A 339 -20.11 9.20 12.51
CA PHE A 339 -20.98 10.04 13.34
C PHE A 339 -22.20 9.28 13.90
N SER A 340 -22.69 8.26 13.18
CA SER A 340 -23.75 7.38 13.69
C SER A 340 -23.32 6.56 14.93
N TYR A 341 -22.02 6.41 15.16
CA TYR A 341 -21.49 5.66 16.29
C TYR A 341 -21.39 6.53 17.55
N ASN A 342 -22.21 6.22 18.55
CA ASN A 342 -22.33 7.04 19.76
C ASN A 342 -21.02 7.20 20.54
N ASN A 343 -20.20 6.15 20.64
CA ASN A 343 -18.93 6.23 21.37
C ASN A 343 -17.92 7.13 20.65
N TYR A 344 -17.97 7.21 19.32
CA TYR A 344 -17.14 8.15 18.56
C TYR A 344 -17.57 9.59 18.81
N ARG A 345 -18.88 9.89 18.78
CA ARG A 345 -19.39 11.22 19.15
C ARG A 345 -18.99 11.62 20.58
N LEU A 346 -19.10 10.71 21.54
CA LEU A 346 -18.70 10.97 22.93
C LEU A 346 -17.18 11.16 23.09
N ALA A 347 -16.37 10.48 22.27
CA ALA A 347 -14.93 10.68 22.24
C ALA A 347 -14.59 12.06 21.66
N LEU A 348 -15.22 12.43 20.55
CA LEU A 348 -15.08 13.76 19.93
C LEU A 348 -15.50 14.89 20.89
N SER A 349 -16.64 14.77 21.57
CA SER A 349 -17.15 15.82 22.47
C SER A 349 -16.25 16.11 23.68
N ARG A 350 -15.25 15.27 23.92
CA ARG A 350 -14.28 15.38 25.04
C ARG A 350 -12.89 15.74 24.55
N SER A 351 -12.71 15.88 23.24
CA SER A 351 -11.42 16.16 22.62
C SER A 351 -11.23 17.64 22.40
N SER A 352 -9.96 18.03 22.28
CA SER A 352 -9.56 19.41 21.93
C SER A 352 -10.07 19.86 20.55
N VAL A 353 -10.48 18.91 19.71
CA VAL A 353 -10.98 19.15 18.34
C VAL A 353 -12.23 20.02 18.32
N VAL A 354 -13.03 19.98 19.38
CA VAL A 354 -14.27 20.78 19.48
C VAL A 354 -13.97 22.27 19.57
N ASP A 355 -12.84 22.63 20.15
CA ASP A 355 -12.44 24.02 20.39
C ASP A 355 -11.63 24.62 19.21
N ILE A 356 -11.47 23.89 18.10
CA ILE A 356 -10.72 24.37 16.93
C ILE A 356 -11.53 25.43 16.18
N ASN A 357 -11.08 26.68 16.32
CA ASN A 357 -11.62 27.82 15.58
C ASN A 357 -10.78 28.22 14.37
N ASP A 358 -9.55 27.71 14.27
CA ASP A 358 -8.58 28.03 13.22
C ASP A 358 -8.90 27.27 11.92
N ASP A 359 -9.20 28.03 10.86
CA ASP A 359 -9.55 27.52 9.54
C ASP A 359 -8.43 26.65 8.93
N LEU A 360 -7.16 27.00 9.15
CA LEU A 360 -6.03 26.23 8.63
C LEU A 360 -5.93 24.86 9.28
N LYS A 361 -6.11 24.79 10.61
CA LYS A 361 -6.13 23.51 11.34
C LYS A 361 -7.28 22.61 10.90
N ILE A 362 -8.44 23.19 10.61
CA ILE A 362 -9.58 22.43 10.07
C ILE A 362 -9.23 21.81 8.72
N LEU A 363 -8.65 22.60 7.80
CA LEU A 363 -8.24 22.10 6.50
C LEU A 363 -7.16 21.03 6.60
N GLU A 364 -6.18 21.18 7.51
CA GLU A 364 -5.15 20.17 7.79
C GLU A 364 -5.73 18.86 8.31
N LEU A 365 -6.71 18.90 9.22
CA LEU A 365 -7.41 17.70 9.70
C LEU A 365 -8.14 16.96 8.58
N LEU A 366 -8.85 17.70 7.72
CA LEU A 366 -9.55 17.15 6.57
C LEU A 366 -8.57 16.52 5.56
N LYS A 367 -7.46 17.21 5.26
CA LYS A 367 -6.37 16.72 4.41
C LYS A 367 -5.78 15.42 4.96
N SER A 368 -5.50 15.40 6.26
CA SER A 368 -4.94 14.25 6.96
C SER A 368 -5.86 13.03 6.85
N GLN A 369 -7.17 13.21 7.01
CA GLN A 369 -8.15 12.15 6.80
C GLN A 369 -8.25 11.70 5.34
N PHE A 370 -8.22 12.64 4.38
CA PHE A 370 -8.17 12.32 2.96
C PHE A 370 -6.97 11.43 2.64
N ASN A 371 -5.76 11.82 3.06
CA ASN A 371 -4.53 11.09 2.77
C ASN A 371 -4.62 9.64 3.27
N ARG A 372 -4.97 9.44 4.56
CA ARG A 372 -5.18 8.07 5.11
C ARG A 372 -6.21 7.27 4.31
N PHE A 373 -7.34 7.90 3.98
CA PHE A 373 -8.41 7.25 3.25
C PHE A 373 -7.96 6.85 1.84
N PHE A 374 -7.31 7.74 1.12
CA PHE A 374 -6.87 7.53 -0.26
C PHE A 374 -5.82 6.42 -0.35
N GLY A 375 -4.85 6.38 0.58
CA GLY A 375 -3.88 5.29 0.68
C GLY A 375 -4.55 3.91 0.82
N LEU A 376 -5.53 3.80 1.71
CA LEU A 376 -6.29 2.55 1.90
C LEU A 376 -7.24 2.24 0.73
N PHE A 377 -7.85 3.26 0.13
CA PHE A 377 -8.70 3.10 -1.06
C PHE A 377 -7.92 2.47 -2.21
N TYR A 378 -6.73 3.00 -2.53
CA TYR A 378 -5.87 2.44 -3.56
C TYR A 378 -5.40 1.02 -3.24
N ARG A 379 -5.06 0.73 -1.97
CA ARG A 379 -4.67 -0.63 -1.54
C ARG A 379 -5.78 -1.67 -1.76
N ILE A 380 -7.04 -1.29 -1.54
CA ILE A 380 -8.19 -2.18 -1.73
C ILE A 380 -8.54 -2.32 -3.21
N SER A 381 -8.47 -1.22 -3.97
CA SER A 381 -8.92 -1.16 -5.34
C SER A 381 -8.13 -0.11 -6.11
N ALA A 382 -6.95 -0.52 -6.60
CA ALA A 382 -6.09 0.36 -7.39
C ALA A 382 -6.84 0.87 -8.63
N PHE A 383 -7.47 -0.04 -9.39
CA PHE A 383 -8.24 0.28 -10.59
C PHE A 383 -9.30 1.37 -10.39
N GLU A 384 -10.12 1.28 -9.33
CA GLU A 384 -11.14 2.31 -9.08
C GLU A 384 -10.52 3.63 -8.62
N ALA A 385 -9.41 3.58 -7.87
CA ALA A 385 -8.68 4.77 -7.47
C ALA A 385 -8.06 5.49 -8.67
N GLU A 386 -7.51 4.74 -9.64
CA GLU A 386 -7.01 5.32 -10.89
C GLU A 386 -8.14 5.93 -11.70
N LYS A 387 -9.27 5.22 -11.83
CA LYS A 387 -10.46 5.72 -12.54
C LYS A 387 -10.98 7.02 -11.92
N TRP A 388 -11.02 7.09 -10.59
CA TRP A 388 -11.41 8.32 -9.88
C TRP A 388 -10.39 9.43 -10.11
N MET A 389 -9.09 9.13 -10.06
CA MET A 389 -8.03 10.11 -10.31
C MET A 389 -8.10 10.70 -11.72
N SER A 390 -8.30 9.86 -12.74
CA SER A 390 -8.44 10.34 -14.12
C SER A 390 -9.64 11.27 -14.27
N LYS A 391 -10.79 10.95 -13.66
CA LYS A 391 -11.96 11.86 -13.64
C LYS A 391 -11.64 13.19 -12.95
N LEU A 392 -10.92 13.16 -11.83
CA LEU A 392 -10.51 14.37 -11.12
C LEU A 392 -9.60 15.24 -12.01
N VAL A 393 -8.59 14.65 -12.64
CA VAL A 393 -7.68 15.39 -13.54
C VAL A 393 -8.45 15.93 -14.74
N GLU A 394 -9.28 15.13 -15.40
CA GLU A 394 -10.12 15.56 -16.52
C GLU A 394 -11.04 16.72 -16.14
N PHE A 395 -11.61 16.69 -14.93
CA PHE A 395 -12.44 17.78 -14.41
C PHE A 395 -11.67 19.10 -14.29
N TYR A 396 -10.42 19.07 -13.83
CA TYR A 396 -9.59 20.28 -13.78
C TYR A 396 -9.04 20.70 -15.15
N VAL A 397 -8.87 19.77 -16.08
CA VAL A 397 -8.44 20.05 -17.46
C VAL A 397 -9.55 20.74 -18.27
N HIS A 398 -10.79 20.28 -18.15
CA HIS A 398 -11.93 20.74 -18.96
C HIS A 398 -12.88 21.68 -18.21
N GLY A 399 -12.78 21.75 -16.88
CA GLY A 399 -13.66 22.52 -16.03
C GLY A 399 -13.43 24.02 -16.15
N SER A 400 -14.53 24.77 -16.24
CA SER A 400 -14.60 26.20 -15.99
C SER A 400 -14.03 26.53 -14.61
N ALA A 401 -13.53 27.75 -14.41
CA ALA A 401 -12.85 28.23 -13.20
C ALA A 401 -13.53 27.76 -11.89
N ILE A 402 -13.08 26.63 -11.35
CA ILE A 402 -13.52 26.12 -10.06
C ILE A 402 -12.99 27.10 -9.02
N ASP A 403 -13.91 27.72 -8.28
CA ASP A 403 -13.55 28.57 -7.15
C ASP A 403 -13.12 27.68 -5.96
N THR A 404 -11.85 27.28 -5.99
CA THR A 404 -11.23 26.47 -4.93
C THR A 404 -11.31 27.16 -3.57
N LEU A 405 -11.34 28.50 -3.54
CA LEU A 405 -11.43 29.25 -2.30
C LEU A 405 -12.84 29.12 -1.71
N LYS A 406 -13.88 29.25 -2.53
CA LYS A 406 -15.26 28.97 -2.11
C LYS A 406 -15.42 27.54 -1.59
N LEU A 407 -14.96 26.53 -2.34
CA LEU A 407 -15.06 25.13 -1.92
C LEU A 407 -14.27 24.83 -0.62
N SER A 408 -13.14 25.49 -0.42
CA SER A 408 -12.38 25.42 0.83
C SER A 408 -13.19 25.99 2.00
N ASN A 409 -13.85 27.13 1.82
CA ASN A 409 -14.73 27.72 2.84
C ASN A 409 -15.95 26.84 3.14
N ASP A 410 -16.55 26.23 2.12
CA ASP A 410 -17.65 25.28 2.27
C ASP A 410 -17.20 24.04 3.07
N SER A 411 -15.95 23.59 2.87
CA SER A 411 -15.33 22.49 3.63
C SER A 411 -15.15 22.84 5.11
N ILE A 412 -14.74 24.07 5.42
CA ILE A 412 -14.63 24.58 6.80
C ILE A 412 -16.01 24.65 7.44
N ALA A 413 -17.00 25.22 6.73
CA ALA A 413 -18.38 25.32 7.22
C ALA A 413 -18.97 23.93 7.51
N TYR A 414 -18.75 22.97 6.61
CA TYR A 414 -19.13 21.57 6.80
C TYR A 414 -18.50 20.98 8.07
N PHE A 415 -17.20 21.18 8.29
CA PHE A 415 -16.52 20.67 9.49
C PHE A 415 -17.07 21.30 10.77
N ARG A 416 -17.27 22.63 10.79
CA ARG A 416 -17.87 23.34 11.93
C ARG A 416 -19.28 22.83 12.23
N GLN A 417 -20.10 22.60 11.21
CA GLN A 417 -21.43 22.00 11.39
C GLN A 417 -21.34 20.58 11.95
N PHE A 418 -20.42 19.77 11.43
CA PHE A 418 -20.17 18.42 11.93
C PHE A 418 -19.80 18.43 13.42
N ILE A 419 -18.89 19.31 13.85
CA ILE A 419 -18.50 19.46 15.26
C ILE A 419 -19.66 19.98 16.11
N SER A 420 -20.40 21.01 15.67
CA SER A 420 -21.54 21.53 16.43
C SER A 420 -22.62 20.47 16.70
N ASN A 421 -22.85 19.57 15.74
CA ASN A 421 -23.77 18.45 15.92
C ASN A 421 -23.30 17.46 17.00
N VAL A 422 -21.98 17.29 17.19
CA VAL A 422 -21.41 16.49 18.30
C VAL A 422 -21.78 17.12 19.67
N GLU A 423 -21.70 18.44 19.79
CA GLU A 423 -22.00 19.16 21.03
C GLU A 423 -23.50 19.12 21.38
N MET A 424 -24.38 19.33 20.39
CA MET A 424 -25.82 19.36 20.62
C MET A 424 -26.38 18.01 21.08
N ASP A 425 -25.93 16.90 20.48
CA ASP A 425 -26.41 15.56 20.83
C ASP A 425 -25.93 15.09 22.21
N THR A 426 -24.73 15.48 22.62
CA THR A 426 -24.21 15.16 23.95
C THR A 426 -24.91 15.96 25.05
N ASN A 427 -25.30 17.20 24.77
CA ASN A 427 -26.11 17.99 25.68
C ASN A 427 -27.52 17.40 25.83
N LYS A 428 -28.20 16.99 24.75
CA LYS A 428 -29.51 16.28 24.85
C LYS A 428 -29.43 15.02 25.73
N SER A 429 -28.35 14.24 25.62
CA SER A 429 -28.14 13.04 26.45
C SER A 429 -27.93 13.36 27.94
N LYS A 430 -27.22 14.44 28.27
CA LYS A 430 -27.06 14.92 29.67
C LYS A 430 -28.39 15.35 30.27
N TRP A 431 -29.23 16.05 29.51
CA TRP A 431 -30.56 16.45 29.95
C TRP A 431 -31.44 15.23 30.20
N ALA A 432 -31.52 14.27 29.28
CA ALA A 432 -32.32 13.04 29.46
C ALA A 432 -31.91 12.24 30.71
N LYS A 433 -30.61 12.09 30.99
CA LYS A 433 -30.12 11.43 32.22
C LYS A 433 -30.47 12.19 33.50
N LYS A 434 -30.45 13.54 33.46
CA LYS A 434 -30.80 14.37 34.62
C LYS A 434 -32.29 14.27 34.99
N TRP A 435 -33.16 13.94 34.02
CA TRP A 435 -34.57 13.65 34.26
C TRP A 435 -34.81 12.22 34.77
N GLN A 436 -34.00 11.24 34.38
CA GLN A 436 -34.09 9.86 34.87
C GLN A 436 -33.59 9.65 36.31
N ILE A 437 -32.68 10.51 36.80
CA ILE A 437 -32.18 10.45 38.19
C ILE A 437 -33.14 11.15 39.18
N LYS A 438 -34.17 11.85 38.67
CA LYS A 438 -35.18 12.56 39.46
C LYS A 438 -36.52 11.82 39.56
N GLN A 439 -36.63 10.62 38.99
CA GLN A 439 -37.71 9.66 39.25
C GLN A 439 -37.15 8.56 40.14
#